data_AF-A0A2Z5K0J6-F1
#
_entry.id   AF-A0A2Z5K0J6-F1
#
_cell.length_a   1.000
_cell.length_b   1.000
_cell.length_c   1.000
_cell.angle_alpha   90.00
_cell.angle_beta   90.00
_cell.angle_gamma   90.00
#
_symmetry.space_group_name_H-M   'P 1'
#
loop_
_entity.id
_entity.type
_entity.pdbx_description
1 polymer ?
#
loop_
_entity_poly.entity_id
_entity_poly.type
_entity_poly.pdbx_seq_one_letter_code
_entity_poly.pdbx_strand_id
1 'polypeptide(L)' 'MIMQKSIGSSRLVWFSSSYSNGAGGECVECALTADGALVRDSKNAEAQVIPIGGEAWRSFVQTLQSGGVTR' A
#
# COMPACT_ATOMS: atom_id res chain seq x y z
N MET A 1 11.99 -4.77 -7.40
CA MET A 1 11.28 -4.21 -6.24
C MET A 1 12.32 -3.97 -5.16
N ILE A 2 12.77 -2.72 -5.00
CA ILE A 2 13.67 -2.35 -3.90
C ILE A 2 12.77 -1.78 -2.80
N MET A 3 12.71 -2.47 -1.67
CA MET A 3 11.88 -2.12 -0.52
C MET A 3 12.70 -1.25 0.44
N GLN A 4 12.38 0.04 0.56
CA GLN A 4 12.96 0.88 1.61
C GLN A 4 12.07 0.79 2.85
N LYS A 5 12.67 0.42 3.99
CA LYS A 5 11.97 0.05 5.23
C LYS A 5 11.98 1.21 6.20
N SER A 6 10.83 1.79 6.52
CA SER A 6 10.68 2.69 7.67
C SER A 6 10.30 1.89 8.93
N ILE A 7 10.93 2.20 10.06
CA ILE A 7 10.91 1.42 11.28
C ILE A 7 10.25 2.29 12.39
N GLY A 8 8.95 2.10 12.71
CA GLY A 8 8.23 2.58 13.94
C GLY A 8 7.40 1.53 14.75
N SER A 9 7.73 1.31 16.04
CA SER A 9 7.26 0.32 17.07
C SER A 9 6.12 -0.69 16.74
N SER A 10 6.34 -1.97 17.06
CA SER A 10 5.41 -3.12 16.99
C SER A 10 4.83 -3.64 15.65
N ARG A 11 5.38 -3.49 14.44
CA ARG A 11 5.95 -2.37 13.70
C ARG A 11 5.50 -2.70 12.27
N LEU A 12 4.27 -2.30 11.92
CA LEU A 12 3.69 -2.53 10.59
C LEU A 12 4.76 -2.24 9.53
N VAL A 13 5.03 -3.21 8.66
CA VAL A 13 6.06 -3.06 7.64
C VAL A 13 5.43 -2.32 6.47
N TRP A 14 5.57 -1.00 6.49
CA TRP A 14 5.17 -0.14 5.40
C TRP A 14 6.16 -0.31 4.25
N PHE A 15 5.61 -0.46 3.04
CA PHE A 15 6.37 -0.51 1.81
C PHE A 15 5.76 0.42 0.76
N SER A 16 6.65 0.92 -0.08
CA SER A 16 6.37 1.85 -1.15
C SER A 16 6.90 1.30 -2.48
N SER A 17 6.48 1.88 -3.60
CA SER A 17 6.84 1.38 -4.93
C SER A 17 8.12 2.04 -5.43
N SER A 18 9.07 1.25 -5.95
CA SER A 18 10.29 1.80 -6.55
C SER A 18 10.03 2.66 -7.80
N TYR A 19 8.82 2.65 -8.36
CA TYR A 19 8.40 3.50 -9.48
C TYR A 19 7.98 4.92 -9.08
N SER A 20 7.82 5.22 -7.78
CA SER A 20 7.34 6.53 -7.30
C SER A 20 8.40 7.65 -7.34
N ASN A 21 9.58 7.39 -7.91
CA ASN A 21 10.74 8.29 -7.84
C ASN A 21 10.78 9.37 -8.96
N GLY A 22 9.65 9.67 -9.62
CA GLY A 22 9.55 10.67 -10.68
C GLY A 22 8.83 11.94 -10.22
N ALA A 23 9.54 13.09 -10.20
CA ALA A 23 9.00 14.46 -10.19
C ALA A 23 7.82 14.77 -9.23
N GLY A 24 7.78 14.19 -8.02
CA GLY A 24 6.67 14.44 -7.07
C GLY A 24 6.63 13.59 -5.80
N GLY A 25 7.49 12.56 -5.67
CA GLY A 25 7.62 11.73 -4.48
C GLY A 25 6.51 10.68 -4.32
N GLU A 26 6.70 9.79 -3.36
CA GLU A 26 5.77 8.71 -3.05
C GLU A 26 4.46 9.31 -2.49
N CYS A 27 3.31 8.96 -3.05
CA CYS A 27 2.00 9.43 -2.59
C CYS A 27 1.21 8.34 -1.84
N VAL A 28 1.63 7.07 -1.88
CA VAL A 28 0.91 5.97 -1.24
C VAL A 28 1.90 4.94 -0.69
N GLU A 29 1.68 4.54 0.56
CA GLU A 29 2.33 3.40 1.21
C GLU A 29 1.29 2.36 1.59
N CYS A 30 1.72 1.10 1.67
CA CYS A 30 0.86 0.05 2.19
C CYS A 30 1.58 -0.90 3.14
N ALA A 31 0.82 -1.53 4.02
CA ALA A 31 1.30 -2.56 4.95
C ALA A 31 0.32 -3.73 4.94
N LEU A 32 0.86 -4.96 4.89
CA LEU A 32 0.05 -6.17 4.98
C LEU A 32 -0.16 -6.55 6.44
N THR A 33 -1.37 -7.03 6.73
CA THR A 33 -1.80 -7.51 8.05
C THR A 33 -2.44 -8.89 7.91
N ALA A 34 -2.72 -9.55 9.04
CA ALA A 34 -3.45 -10.83 9.01
C ALA A 34 -4.85 -10.68 8.38
N ASP A 35 -5.49 -9.53 8.60
CA ASP A 35 -6.88 -9.28 8.21
C ASP A 35 -7.03 -8.56 6.86
N GLY A 36 -5.93 -8.18 6.21
CA GLY A 36 -5.95 -7.49 4.91
C GLY A 36 -4.77 -6.55 4.71
N ALA A 37 -5.04 -5.34 4.21
CA ALA A 37 -4.03 -4.33 3.92
C ALA A 37 -4.40 -2.99 4.55
N LEU A 38 -3.37 -2.23 4.91
CA LEU A 38 -3.48 -0.84 5.32
C LEU A 38 -2.87 0.03 4.23
N VAL A 39 -3.54 1.11 3.86
CA VAL A 39 -3.08 2.06 2.84
C VAL A 39 -3.08 3.45 3.44
N ARG A 40 -2.04 4.23 3.20
CA ARG A 40 -1.97 5.63 3.63
C ARG A 40 -1.24 6.49 2.61
N ASP A 41 -1.44 7.79 2.72
CA ASP A 41 -0.62 8.77 2.02
C ASP A 41 0.72 8.94 2.75
N SER A 42 1.83 8.77 2.04
CA SER A 42 3.19 8.92 2.59
C SER A 42 3.51 10.35 3.02
N LYS A 43 2.91 11.35 2.37
CA LYS A 43 3.14 12.77 2.68
C LYS A 43 2.39 13.20 3.93
N ASN A 44 1.37 12.44 4.31
CA ASN A 44 0.52 12.68 5.47
C ASN A 44 0.35 11.40 6.31
N ALA A 45 1.47 10.73 6.60
CA ALA A 45 1.54 9.42 7.23
C ALA A 45 0.86 9.31 8.60
N GLU A 46 0.66 10.43 9.29
CA GLU A 46 0.01 10.53 10.60
C GLU A 46 -1.48 10.88 10.53
N ALA A 47 -1.97 11.35 9.38
CA ALA A 47 -3.32 11.88 9.29
C ALA A 47 -4.38 10.78 9.13
N GLN A 48 -4.12 9.76 8.30
CA GLN A 48 -5.11 8.71 8.09
C GLN A 48 -4.51 7.43 7.52
N VAL A 49 -4.91 6.30 8.12
CA VAL A 49 -4.69 4.95 7.58
C VAL A 49 -6.04 4.37 7.18
N ILE A 50 -6.14 3.90 5.95
CA ILE A 50 -7.35 3.27 5.38
C ILE A 50 -7.19 1.76 5.47
N PRO A 51 -8.00 1.05 6.27
CA PRO A 51 -8.00 -0.41 6.31
C PRO A 51 -8.82 -0.98 5.14
N ILE A 52 -8.26 -2.00 4.50
CA ILE A 52 -8.92 -2.78 3.45
C ILE A 52 -8.98 -4.23 3.91
N GLY A 53 -10.19 -4.77 4.03
CA GLY A 53 -10.39 -6.17 4.42
C GLY A 53 -9.78 -7.15 3.42
N GLY A 54 -9.32 -8.30 3.91
CA GLY A 54 -8.53 -9.25 3.14
C GLY A 54 -9.24 -9.83 1.92
N GLU A 55 -10.56 -10.02 1.95
CA GLU A 55 -11.32 -10.45 0.77
C GLU A 55 -11.35 -9.38 -0.32
N ALA A 56 -11.65 -8.14 0.06
CA ALA A 56 -11.64 -7.00 -0.85
C ALA A 56 -10.25 -6.79 -1.47
N TRP A 57 -9.19 -6.89 -0.65
CA TRP A 57 -7.81 -6.77 -1.12
C TRP A 57 -7.45 -7.89 -2.12
N ARG A 58 -7.81 -9.14 -1.83
CA ARG A 58 -7.56 -10.28 -2.74
C ARG A 58 -8.32 -10.10 -4.06
N SER A 59 -9.60 -9.75 -4.00
CA SER A 59 -10.44 -9.53 -5.19
C SER A 59 -9.87 -8.41 -6.05
N PHE A 60 -9.44 -7.30 -5.44
CA PHE A 60 -8.80 -6.19 -6.12
C PHE A 60 -7.53 -6.63 -6.89
N VAL A 61 -6.61 -7.32 -6.22
CA VAL A 61 -5.35 -7.78 -6.84
C VAL A 61 -5.62 -8.79 -7.95
N GLN A 62 -6.55 -9.73 -7.76
CA GLN A 62 -6.93 -10.71 -8.78
C GLN A 62 -7.51 -10.04 -10.02
N THR A 63 -8.35 -9.02 -9.83
CA THR A 63 -8.93 -8.22 -10.91
C THR A 63 -7.86 -7.50 -11.72
N LEU A 64 -6.86 -6.91 -11.04
CA LEU A 64 -5.73 -6.28 -11.74
C LEU A 64 -4.88 -7.29 -12.52
N GLN A 65 -4.65 -8.48 -11.96
CA GLN A 65 -3.86 -9.54 -12.61
C GLN A 65 -4.54 -10.14 -13.84
N SER A 66 -5.87 -10.23 -13.84
CA SER A 66 -6.64 -10.72 -14.98
C SER A 66 -6.82 -9.69 -16.10
N GLY A 67 -6.32 -8.46 -15.92
CA GLY A 67 -6.54 -7.34 -16.85
C GLY A 67 -7.98 -6.80 -16.80
N GLY A 68 -8.77 -7.23 -15.82
CA GLY A 68 -10.18 -6.90 -15.66
C GLY A 68 -10.41 -5.52 -15.04
N VAL A 69 -9.72 -4.48 -15.49
CA VAL A 69 -10.11 -3.10 -15.14
C VAL A 69 -11.08 -2.63 -16.20
N THR A 70 -12.37 -2.92 -16.03
CA THR A 70 -13.41 -2.33 -16.87
C THR A 70 -13.45 -0.83 -16.56
N ARG A 71 -13.10 -0.03 -17.58
CA ARG A 71 -13.09 1.43 -17.51
C ARG A 71 -14.48 2.03 -17.36
#